data_AF-A0A7W1ZDU8-F1
#
_entry.id   AF-A0A7W1ZDU8-F1
#
_cell.length_a   1.000
_cell.length_b   1.000
_cell.length_c   1.000
_cell.angle_alpha   90.00
_cell.angle_beta   90.00
_cell.angle_gamma   90.00
#
_symmetry.space_group_name_H-M   'P 1'
#
loop_
_entity.id
_entity.type
_entity.pdbx_description
1 polymer ?
#
loop_
_entity_poly.entity_id
_entity_poly.type
_entity_poly.pdbx_seq_one_letter_code
_entity_poly.pdbx_strand_id
1 'polypeptide(L)'
;MSSGPASDPAASGDGLLGATPCATDIDLYLHPLLDEPPVRSTVAKQTWQEYEDLVARARIACSGCPLLADCLYKAVAQTDVSGFVGCTTPKERSRIRKLLAIHIETEDFDSFAGARSQRVGWIVGLPQSQRPPHDG
;
A
#
# COMPACT_ATOMS: atom_id res chain seq x y z
N MET A 1 -46.25 1.51 -29.35
CA MET A 1 -45.45 2.70 -29.00
C MET A 1 -44.65 2.37 -27.74
N SER A 2 -43.54 1.63 -27.91
CA SER A 2 -42.60 1.27 -26.85
C SER A 2 -41.32 2.06 -27.08
N SER A 3 -41.03 2.99 -26.18
CA SER A 3 -39.74 3.68 -26.13
C SER A 3 -38.87 2.93 -25.12
N GLY A 4 -37.90 2.14 -25.60
CA GLY A 4 -36.83 1.61 -24.77
C GLY A 4 -35.74 2.68 -24.59
N PRO A 5 -35.07 2.76 -23.43
CA PRO A 5 -33.97 3.70 -23.25
C PRO A 5 -32.79 3.32 -24.14
N ALA A 6 -32.24 4.31 -24.85
CA ALA A 6 -30.96 4.21 -25.51
C ALA A 6 -29.92 3.81 -24.46
N SER A 7 -29.36 2.61 -24.61
CA SER A 7 -28.21 2.19 -23.82
C SER A 7 -27.03 3.04 -24.27
N ASP A 8 -26.55 3.91 -23.39
CA ASP A 8 -25.29 4.61 -23.58
C ASP A 8 -24.19 3.54 -23.75
N PRO A 9 -23.49 3.48 -24.91
CA PRO A 9 -22.32 2.64 -25.00
C PRO A 9 -21.26 3.27 -24.09
N ALA A 10 -21.04 2.60 -22.97
CA ALA A 10 -19.88 2.73 -22.12
C ALA A 10 -18.65 3.10 -22.96
N ALA A 11 -18.00 4.19 -22.55
CA ALA A 11 -16.73 4.69 -23.03
C ALA A 11 -15.76 3.54 -23.31
N SER A 12 -15.77 3.06 -24.55
CA SER A 12 -14.80 2.11 -25.08
C SER A 12 -13.68 2.98 -25.62
N GLY A 13 -12.78 3.39 -24.72
CA GLY A 13 -11.56 4.10 -25.09
C GLY A 13 -10.61 3.11 -25.73
N ASP A 14 -10.54 3.13 -27.07
CA ASP A 14 -9.69 2.27 -27.89
C ASP A 14 -8.17 2.48 -27.59
N GLY A 15 -7.66 1.71 -26.63
CA GLY A 15 -6.69 0.65 -26.90
C GLY A 15 -5.18 0.96 -27.04
N LEU A 16 -4.73 2.12 -27.54
CA LEU A 16 -3.26 2.28 -27.80
C LEU A 16 -2.66 3.70 -27.71
N LEU A 17 -3.38 4.72 -27.21
CA LEU A 17 -2.89 6.12 -27.11
C LEU A 17 -2.41 6.56 -25.71
N GLY A 18 -2.11 5.65 -24.79
CA GLY A 18 -1.71 6.04 -23.43
C GLY A 18 -1.36 4.88 -22.51
N ALA A 19 -0.51 3.96 -22.96
CA ALA A 19 -0.04 2.90 -22.09
C ALA A 19 0.72 3.52 -20.89
N THR A 20 0.15 3.39 -19.70
CA THR A 20 0.75 3.93 -18.48
C THR A 20 2.02 3.15 -18.14
N PRO A 21 3.08 3.81 -17.64
CA PRO A 21 4.33 3.14 -17.25
C PRO A 21 4.13 1.92 -16.36
N CYS A 22 3.20 2.00 -15.39
CA CYS A 22 2.87 0.92 -14.48
C CYS A 22 2.13 -0.27 -15.12
N ALA A 23 1.54 -0.09 -16.30
CA ALA A 23 0.92 -1.17 -17.06
C ALA A 23 1.89 -1.81 -18.06
N THR A 24 2.92 -1.07 -18.49
CA THR A 24 3.91 -1.55 -19.46
C THR A 24 5.14 -2.20 -18.82
N ASP A 25 5.56 -1.71 -17.66
CA ASP A 25 6.73 -2.22 -16.92
C ASP A 25 6.27 -2.86 -15.60
N ILE A 26 5.49 -3.93 -15.72
CA ILE A 26 4.84 -4.58 -14.56
C ILE A 26 5.90 -5.08 -13.57
N ASP A 27 7.02 -5.62 -14.05
CA ASP A 27 8.09 -6.16 -13.20
C ASP A 27 8.74 -5.09 -12.33
N LEU A 28 8.87 -3.85 -12.82
CA LEU A 28 9.33 -2.74 -12.00
C LEU A 28 8.31 -2.38 -10.92
N TYR A 29 7.05 -2.18 -11.29
CA TYR A 29 6.04 -1.65 -10.35
C TYR A 29 5.51 -2.70 -9.37
N LEU A 30 5.61 -4.00 -9.69
CA LEU A 30 5.33 -5.11 -8.78
C LEU A 30 6.60 -5.70 -8.14
N HIS A 31 7.73 -5.00 -8.24
CA HIS A 31 8.96 -5.45 -7.59
C HIS A 31 8.74 -5.49 -6.06
N PRO A 32 9.14 -6.56 -5.34
CA PRO A 32 8.87 -6.71 -3.90
C PRO A 32 9.33 -5.53 -3.04
N LEU A 33 10.51 -4.96 -3.35
CA LEU A 33 11.02 -3.78 -2.64
C LEU A 33 10.22 -2.49 -2.90
N LEU A 34 9.50 -2.40 -4.03
CA LEU A 34 8.65 -1.25 -4.33
C LEU A 34 7.23 -1.43 -3.80
N ASP A 35 6.71 -2.65 -3.75
CA ASP A 35 5.40 -2.97 -3.19
C ASP A 35 5.40 -2.81 -1.65
N GLU A 36 6.42 -3.39 -0.99
CA GLU A 36 6.65 -3.27 0.45
C GLU A 36 8.03 -2.62 0.73
N PRO A 37 8.08 -1.27 0.83
CA PRO A 37 9.32 -0.55 1.06
C PRO A 37 10.00 -0.92 2.38
N PRO A 38 11.30 -1.27 2.35
CA PRO A 38 12.02 -1.65 3.55
C PRO A 38 12.21 -0.46 4.50
N VAL A 39 12.30 -0.76 5.80
CA VAL A 39 12.73 0.24 6.79
C VAL A 39 14.25 0.36 6.75
N ARG A 40 14.78 1.56 6.47
CA ARG A 40 16.23 1.80 6.31
C ARG A 40 17.10 1.24 7.44
N SER A 41 16.62 1.26 8.68
CA SER A 41 17.37 0.77 9.84
C SER A 41 17.38 -0.74 10.01
N THR A 42 16.53 -1.48 9.28
CA THR A 42 16.36 -2.94 9.45
C THR A 42 16.99 -3.75 8.32
N VAL A 43 17.39 -3.12 7.22
CA VAL A 43 17.97 -3.79 6.05
C VAL A 43 19.43 -3.45 5.84
N ALA A 44 20.14 -4.31 5.11
CA ALA A 44 21.51 -4.05 4.70
C ALA A 44 21.58 -2.81 3.78
N LYS A 45 22.73 -2.13 3.79
CA LYS A 45 22.99 -0.95 2.94
C LYS A 45 22.73 -1.25 1.45
N GLN A 46 23.10 -2.44 0.98
CA GLN A 46 22.91 -2.85 -0.41
C GLN A 46 21.43 -2.91 -0.81
N THR A 47 20.59 -3.54 0.01
CA THR A 47 19.13 -3.60 -0.22
C THR A 47 18.50 -2.21 -0.22
N TRP A 48 18.97 -1.32 0.65
CA TRP A 48 18.51 0.07 0.66
C TRP A 48 18.88 0.81 -0.63
N GLN A 49 20.09 0.62 -1.14
CA GLN A 49 20.53 1.22 -2.42
C GLN A 49 19.70 0.69 -3.59
N GLU A 50 19.45 -0.62 -3.63
CA GLU A 50 18.59 -1.23 -4.65
C GLU A 50 17.17 -0.65 -4.64
N TYR A 51 16.59 -0.48 -3.45
CA TYR A 51 15.30 0.20 -3.29
C TYR A 51 15.33 1.64 -3.81
N GLU A 52 16.37 2.43 -3.48
CA GLU A 52 16.51 3.80 -3.98
C GLU A 52 16.61 3.84 -5.51
N ASP A 53 17.36 2.92 -6.11
CA ASP A 53 17.49 2.81 -7.56
C ASP A 53 16.16 2.44 -8.24
N LEU A 54 15.40 1.51 -7.65
CA LEU A 54 14.06 1.15 -8.10
C LEU A 54 13.10 2.35 -8.06
N VAL A 55 13.08 3.09 -6.94
CA VAL A 55 12.27 4.30 -6.78
C VAL A 55 12.65 5.36 -7.82
N ALA A 56 13.95 5.57 -8.05
CA ALA A 56 14.42 6.53 -9.04
C ALA A 56 13.95 6.16 -10.45
N ARG A 57 14.09 4.89 -10.85
CA ARG A 57 13.61 4.41 -12.16
C ARG A 57 12.10 4.55 -12.30
N ALA A 58 11.33 4.10 -11.30
CA ALA A 58 9.88 4.19 -11.31
C ALA A 58 9.39 5.65 -11.36
N ARG A 59 10.09 6.57 -10.68
CA ARG A 59 9.78 8.01 -10.72
C ARG A 59 10.04 8.63 -12.08
N ILE A 60 11.16 8.30 -12.73
CA ILE A 60 11.46 8.78 -14.08
C ILE A 60 10.35 8.36 -15.04
N ALA A 61 10.01 7.06 -15.06
CA ALA A 61 8.96 6.55 -15.93
C ALA A 61 7.59 7.18 -15.60
N CYS A 62 7.24 7.26 -14.32
CA CYS A 62 5.98 7.80 -13.85
C CYS A 62 5.80 9.30 -14.18
N SER A 63 6.88 10.09 -14.17
CA SER A 63 6.81 11.55 -14.38
C SER A 63 6.24 11.97 -15.75
N GLY A 64 6.34 11.10 -16.76
CA GLY A 64 5.75 11.30 -18.09
C GLY A 64 4.35 10.71 -18.25
N CYS A 65 3.78 10.12 -17.20
CA CYS A 65 2.48 9.45 -17.29
C CYS A 65 1.35 10.46 -17.49
N PRO A 66 0.48 10.29 -18.52
CA PRO A 66 -0.63 11.20 -18.75
C PRO A 66 -1.67 11.20 -17.62
N LEU A 67 -1.71 10.15 -16.80
CA LEU A 67 -2.63 10.02 -15.66
C LEU A 67 -2.01 10.39 -14.31
N LEU A 68 -0.82 11.02 -14.30
CA LEU A 68 -0.07 11.29 -13.07
C LEU A 68 -0.91 12.04 -12.03
N ALA A 69 -1.56 13.14 -12.43
CA ALA A 69 -2.31 14.00 -11.52
C ALA A 69 -3.50 13.26 -10.88
N ASP A 70 -4.29 12.56 -11.68
CA ASP A 70 -5.43 11.77 -11.20
C ASP A 70 -4.97 10.61 -10.33
N CYS A 71 -3.89 9.93 -10.71
CA CYS A 71 -3.30 8.82 -9.95
C CYS A 71 -2.82 9.29 -8.58
N LEU A 72 -2.12 10.43 -8.51
CA LEU A 72 -1.68 11.04 -7.25
C LEU A 72 -2.87 11.46 -6.38
N TYR A 73 -3.88 12.12 -6.97
CA TYR A 73 -5.07 12.54 -6.24
C TYR A 73 -5.79 11.33 -5.62
N LYS A 74 -6.02 10.26 -6.39
CA LYS A 74 -6.62 9.03 -5.89
C LYS A 74 -5.81 8.43 -4.73
N ALA A 75 -4.50 8.27 -4.92
CA ALA A 75 -3.63 7.63 -3.93
C ALA A 75 -3.44 8.46 -2.64
N VAL A 76 -3.60 9.78 -2.70
CA VAL A 76 -3.45 10.66 -1.54
C VAL A 76 -4.78 10.94 -0.86
N ALA A 77 -5.85 11.19 -1.62
CA ALA A 77 -7.09 11.75 -1.10
C ALA A 77 -8.27 10.77 -1.06
N GLN A 78 -8.20 9.63 -1.75
CA GLN A 78 -9.33 8.70 -1.85
C GLN A 78 -9.04 7.32 -1.27
N THR A 79 -7.89 6.73 -1.58
CA THR A 79 -7.58 5.35 -1.19
C THR A 79 -6.11 5.20 -0.84
N ASP A 80 -5.83 4.45 0.23
CA ASP A 80 -4.46 4.01 0.52
C ASP A 80 -4.16 2.73 -0.25
N VAL A 81 -3.23 2.81 -1.18
CA VAL A 81 -2.74 1.67 -1.98
C VAL A 81 -1.35 1.33 -1.49
N SER A 82 -0.92 0.07 -1.53
CA SER A 82 0.49 -0.29 -1.28
C SER A 82 1.40 0.22 -2.40
N GLY A 83 2.71 0.15 -2.17
CA GLY A 83 3.73 0.41 -3.18
C GLY A 83 3.81 1.80 -3.82
N PHE A 84 4.46 1.85 -4.99
CA PHE A 84 4.78 3.08 -5.72
C PHE A 84 3.66 3.49 -6.69
N VAL A 85 2.87 4.49 -6.31
CA VAL A 85 1.67 4.94 -7.03
C VAL A 85 1.62 6.46 -7.03
N GLY A 86 1.12 7.08 -8.12
CA GLY A 86 1.05 8.54 -8.24
C GLY A 86 2.43 9.22 -8.15
N CYS A 87 3.48 8.54 -8.61
CA CYS A 87 4.89 8.95 -8.51
C CYS A 87 5.40 9.15 -7.08
N THR A 88 4.74 8.51 -6.11
CA THR A 88 5.05 8.60 -4.69
C THR A 88 5.16 7.22 -4.06
N THR A 89 6.03 7.12 -3.08
CA THR A 89 6.11 5.98 -2.15
C THR A 89 5.00 6.07 -1.09
N PRO A 90 4.63 4.97 -0.41
CA PRO A 90 3.66 4.99 0.69
C PRO A 90 4.03 6.02 1.77
N LYS A 91 5.31 6.06 2.16
CA LYS A 91 5.83 7.02 3.14
C LYS A 91 5.66 8.48 2.70
N GLU A 92 5.89 8.79 1.43
CA GLU A 92 5.66 10.12 0.87
C GLU A 92 4.16 10.47 0.89
N ARG A 93 3.27 9.54 0.52
CA ARG A 93 1.82 9.75 0.62
C ARG A 93 1.37 10.01 2.04
N SER A 94 1.86 9.23 3.02
CA SER A 94 1.56 9.48 4.43
C SER A 94 2.00 10.87 4.88
N ARG A 95 3.15 11.36 4.38
CA ARG A 95 3.61 12.72 4.65
C ARG A 95 2.72 13.78 4.01
N ILE A 96 2.34 13.58 2.74
CA ILE A 96 1.44 14.49 2.01
C ILE A 96 0.08 14.59 2.74
N ARG A 97 -0.52 13.44 3.10
CA ARG A 97 -1.79 13.41 3.85
C ARG A 97 -1.71 14.16 5.17
N LYS A 98 -0.63 13.96 5.94
CA LYS A 98 -0.39 14.70 7.19
C LYS A 98 -0.30 16.22 6.97
N LEU A 99 0.40 16.66 5.93
CA LEU A 99 0.52 18.09 5.61
C LEU A 99 -0.81 18.71 5.18
N LEU A 100 -1.67 17.92 4.52
CA LEU A 100 -2.97 18.36 4.02
C LEU A 100 -4.13 18.10 5.00
N ALA A 101 -3.84 17.56 6.20
CA ALA A 101 -4.86 17.11 7.16
C ALA A 101 -5.92 16.15 6.56
N ILE A 102 -5.49 15.31 5.63
CA ILE A 102 -6.34 14.28 5.00
C ILE A 102 -6.26 12.99 5.84
N HIS A 103 -7.43 12.44 6.15
CA HIS A 103 -7.58 11.14 6.80
C HIS A 103 -8.17 10.14 5.81
N ILE A 104 -7.50 8.99 5.66
CA ILE A 104 -8.00 7.83 4.90
C ILE A 104 -8.03 6.67 5.88
N GLU A 105 -9.18 6.00 5.97
CA GLU A 105 -9.31 4.74 6.69
C GLU A 105 -8.43 3.70 5.98
N THR A 106 -7.39 3.23 6.66
CA THR A 106 -6.61 2.09 6.21
C THR A 106 -7.39 0.84 6.58
N GLU A 107 -7.76 0.02 5.60
CA GLU A 107 -8.31 -1.30 5.88
C GLU A 107 -7.22 -2.11 6.58
N ASP A 108 -7.38 -2.30 7.88
CA ASP A 108 -6.46 -3.05 8.71
C ASP A 108 -6.71 -4.55 8.47
N PHE A 109 -6.19 -5.06 7.34
CA PHE A 109 -6.31 -6.46 6.94
C PHE A 109 -5.65 -7.43 7.95
N ASP A 110 -4.87 -6.92 8.91
CA ASP A 110 -4.38 -7.69 10.06
C ASP A 110 -5.53 -8.19 10.95
N SER A 111 -6.70 -7.54 10.91
CA SER A 111 -7.91 -8.05 11.59
C SER A 111 -8.51 -9.28 10.89
N PHE A 112 -8.19 -9.55 9.62
CA PHE A 112 -8.67 -10.73 8.89
C PHE A 112 -7.71 -11.94 9.01
N ALA A 113 -6.46 -11.71 9.40
CA ALA A 113 -5.47 -12.78 9.70
C ALA A 113 -5.64 -13.39 11.11
N GLY A 114 -6.74 -13.07 11.80
CA GLY A 114 -7.13 -13.61 13.11
C GLY A 114 -7.70 -15.02 13.05
N ALA A 115 -6.96 -15.99 12.52
CA ALA A 115 -7.23 -17.40 12.73
C ALA A 115 -5.94 -18.22 12.78
N ARG A 116 -5.13 -18.05 13.85
CA ARG A 116 -4.50 -19.17 14.58
C ARG A 116 -3.69 -18.73 15.80
N SER A 117 -3.88 -19.49 16.88
CA SER A 117 -3.12 -19.54 18.15
C SER A 117 -3.60 -18.63 19.29
N GLN A 118 -4.74 -19.00 19.88
CA GLN A 118 -4.89 -18.86 21.32
C GLN A 118 -3.91 -19.83 21.99
N ARG A 119 -2.73 -19.33 22.40
CA ARG A 119 -2.03 -19.85 23.59
C ARG A 119 -0.90 -18.91 24.02
N VAL A 120 -1.22 -17.91 24.83
CA VAL A 120 -0.46 -17.63 26.06
C VAL A 120 -1.29 -16.75 26.97
N GLY A 121 -1.65 -17.32 28.12
CA GLY A 121 -2.25 -16.59 29.21
C GLY A 121 -1.25 -15.60 29.79
N TRP A 122 -1.69 -14.35 29.88
CA TRP A 122 -1.19 -13.42 30.88
C TRP A 122 -2.42 -12.86 31.57
N ILE A 123 -2.97 -13.66 32.49
CA ILE A 123 -3.89 -13.18 33.50
C ILE A 123 -3.08 -12.21 34.36
N VAL A 124 -3.30 -10.91 34.14
CA VAL A 124 -2.94 -9.89 35.11
C VAL A 124 -3.98 -9.99 36.23
N GLY A 125 -3.55 -10.48 37.40
CA GLY A 125 -4.35 -10.40 38.65
C GLY A 125 -4.77 -11.73 39.29
N LEU A 126 -3.82 -12.63 39.58
CA LEU A 126 -4.08 -13.76 40.49
C LEU A 126 -3.47 -13.50 41.88
N PRO A 127 -4.25 -13.59 43.00
CA PRO A 127 -3.74 -13.35 44.34
C PRO A 127 -2.73 -14.41 44.80
N GLN A 128 -1.81 -14.00 45.69
CA GLN A 128 -0.63 -14.77 46.13
C GLN A 128 -0.89 -16.13 46.82
N SER A 129 -2.14 -16.54 47.03
CA SER A 129 -2.48 -17.70 47.86
C SER A 129 -2.38 -19.06 47.19
N GLN A 130 -1.93 -19.15 45.92
CA GLN A 130 -1.91 -20.40 45.15
C GLN A 130 -0.52 -20.79 44.59
N ARG A 131 0.59 -20.34 45.19
CA ARG A 131 1.91 -20.86 44.82
C ARG A 131 2.18 -22.20 45.52
N PRO A 132 2.50 -23.29 44.78
CA PRO A 132 2.92 -24.54 45.41
C PRO A 132 4.32 -24.40 46.04
N PRO A 133 4.60 -25.09 47.16
CA PRO A 133 5.89 -25.03 47.81
C PRO A 133 6.98 -25.69 46.95
N HIS A 134 8.13 -25.03 46.85
CA HIS A 134 9.35 -25.62 46.32
C HIS A 134 10.02 -26.42 47.44
N ASP A 135 9.88 -27.74 47.40
CA ASP A 135 10.74 -28.63 48.16
C ASP A 135 12.02 -28.91 47.35
N GLY A 136 13.16 -28.77 48.03
CA GLY A 136 14.52 -28.95 47.49
C GLY A 136 15.01 -30.39 47.49
#